data_AF-A0A1Q8A3N6-F1
#
_entry.id   AF-A0A1Q8A3N6-F1
#
_cell.length_a   1.000
_cell.length_b   1.000
_cell.length_c   1.000
_cell.angle_alpha   90.00
_cell.angle_beta   90.00
_cell.angle_gamma   90.00
#
_symmetry.space_group_name_H-M   'P 1'
#
loop_
_entity.id
_entity.type
_entity.pdbx_description
1 polymer ?
#
loop_
_entity_poly.entity_id
_entity_poly.type
_entity_poly.pdbx_seq_one_letter_code
_entity_poly.pdbx_strand_id
1 'polypeptide(L)'
;MWVNGLHDPTGRPNRFRPNPTPELAYVIGVILGDGNLNIHGYNAEMILAVTDHDFAEEFSRCLAIVLQRDHSYTVRWHAIKNRWVVQGSSVLLYNVLHRDWRSFKKWIEHCDKCTASYLKAFYDGEGCVSGRRLTVANTDRELLLYAKSIC
;
A
#
# COMPACT_ATOMS: atom_id res chain seq x y z
N MET A 1 -1.02 37.28 -0.68
CA MET A 1 -1.45 37.91 0.59
C MET A 1 -2.33 36.90 1.31
N TRP A 2 -1.81 36.31 2.39
CA TRP A 2 -2.45 35.29 3.22
C TRP A 2 -3.13 35.97 4.41
N VAL A 3 -4.37 36.44 4.25
CA VAL A 3 -5.04 37.21 5.32
C VAL A 3 -6.54 36.91 5.31
N ASN A 4 -6.95 35.68 5.63
CA ASN A 4 -8.36 35.41 5.93
C ASN A 4 -8.60 34.31 6.98
N GLY A 5 -7.57 33.67 7.56
CA GLY A 5 -7.75 32.68 8.64
C GLY A 5 -8.59 31.44 8.29
N LEU A 6 -9.08 31.34 7.05
CA LEU A 6 -9.93 30.25 6.53
C LEU A 6 -9.13 29.05 6.00
N HIS A 7 -7.81 29.20 5.89
CA HIS A 7 -6.91 28.14 5.46
C HIS A 7 -5.87 27.87 6.54
N ASP A 8 -5.88 26.65 7.08
CA ASP A 8 -4.78 26.09 7.84
C ASP A 8 -3.52 26.11 6.94
N PRO A 9 -2.47 26.88 7.29
CA PRO A 9 -1.26 27.02 6.47
C PRO A 9 -0.46 25.72 6.36
N THR A 10 -0.83 24.67 7.08
CA THR A 10 -0.26 23.33 6.94
C THR A 10 -0.97 22.48 5.89
N GLY A 11 -2.19 22.86 5.47
CA GLY A 11 -3.00 22.09 4.54
C GLY A 11 -3.12 20.63 4.96
N ARG A 12 -3.69 20.32 6.14
CA ARG A 12 -3.82 18.97 6.73
C ARG A 12 -2.87 17.93 6.10
N PRO A 13 -1.55 18.03 6.34
CA PRO A 13 -0.63 17.04 5.82
C PRO A 13 -1.04 15.70 6.43
N ASN A 14 -1.19 14.67 5.59
CA ASN A 14 -1.61 13.36 6.08
C ASN A 14 -0.73 12.95 7.26
N ARG A 15 -1.36 12.55 8.37
CA ARG A 15 -0.65 12.20 9.60
C ARG A 15 -0.17 10.76 9.45
N PHE A 16 1.11 10.60 9.17
CA PHE A 16 1.74 9.29 9.12
C PHE A 16 2.71 9.11 10.28
N ARG A 17 2.58 8.00 10.99
CA ARG A 17 3.58 7.51 11.94
C ARG A 17 3.91 6.07 11.57
N PRO A 18 5.19 5.71 11.44
CA PRO A 18 5.61 4.37 11.04
C PRO A 18 5.54 3.38 12.22
N ASN A 19 4.38 3.31 12.87
CA ASN A 19 4.11 2.32 13.89
C ASN A 19 3.82 0.98 13.20
N PRO A 20 4.36 -0.14 13.70
CA PRO A 20 4.01 -1.45 13.16
C PRO A 20 2.54 -1.74 13.41
N THR A 21 1.75 -1.84 12.34
CA THR A 21 0.34 -2.29 12.38
C THR A 21 0.07 -3.24 11.22
N PRO A 22 -0.96 -4.09 11.33
CA PRO A 22 -1.38 -4.95 10.22
C PRO A 22 -1.70 -4.16 8.94
N GLU A 23 -2.30 -2.97 9.06
CA GLU A 23 -2.62 -2.11 7.91
C GLU A 23 -1.37 -1.55 7.24
N LEU A 24 -0.35 -1.17 8.01
CA LEU A 24 0.94 -0.75 7.44
C LEU A 24 1.62 -1.92 6.73
N ALA A 25 1.62 -3.11 7.34
CA ALA A 25 2.16 -4.32 6.73
C ALA A 25 1.42 -4.70 5.44
N TYR A 26 0.10 -4.54 5.41
CA TYR A 26 -0.73 -4.72 4.23
C TYR A 26 -0.36 -3.73 3.12
N VAL A 27 -0.27 -2.43 3.44
CA VAL A 27 0.15 -1.39 2.47
C VAL A 27 1.55 -1.68 1.92
N ILE A 28 2.48 -2.14 2.76
CA ILE A 28 3.81 -2.56 2.31
C ILE A 28 3.70 -3.75 1.35
N GLY A 29 2.89 -4.77 1.67
CA GLY A 29 2.68 -5.93 0.81
C GLY A 29 2.16 -5.56 -0.57
N VAL A 30 1.19 -4.63 -0.62
CA VAL A 30 0.67 -4.09 -1.89
C VAL A 30 1.79 -3.40 -2.69
N ILE A 31 2.57 -2.52 -2.06
CA ILE A 31 3.59 -1.72 -2.75
C ILE A 31 4.79 -2.56 -3.21
N LEU A 32 5.10 -3.65 -2.52
CA LEU A 32 6.15 -4.57 -2.95
C LEU A 32 5.68 -5.57 -4.03
N GLY A 33 4.37 -5.69 -4.25
CA GLY A 33 3.78 -6.44 -5.35
C GLY A 33 3.31 -5.53 -6.48
N ASP A 34 1.99 -5.45 -6.66
CA ASP A 34 1.31 -4.74 -7.76
C ASP A 34 1.19 -3.20 -7.61
N GLY A 35 1.51 -2.68 -6.42
CA GLY A 35 1.41 -1.27 -6.10
C GLY A 35 2.54 -0.43 -6.72
N ASN A 36 2.22 0.82 -7.04
CA ASN A 36 3.17 1.75 -7.64
C ASN A 36 3.34 3.01 -6.79
N LEU A 37 4.59 3.46 -6.65
CA LEU A 37 4.94 4.74 -6.03
C LEU A 37 5.33 5.74 -7.11
N ASN A 38 4.66 6.89 -7.16
CA ASN A 38 4.91 7.93 -8.15
C ASN A 38 5.14 9.28 -7.50
N ILE A 39 5.94 10.14 -8.13
CA ILE A 39 6.04 11.56 -7.80
C ILE A 39 5.55 12.36 -9.00
N HIS A 40 4.55 13.21 -8.79
CA HIS A 40 4.05 14.17 -9.77
C HIS A 40 4.06 15.59 -9.18
N GLY A 41 5.08 16.38 -9.53
CA GLY A 41 5.29 17.70 -8.94
C GLY A 41 5.51 17.60 -7.42
N TYR A 42 4.58 18.17 -6.65
CA TYR A 42 4.59 18.11 -5.17
C TYR A 42 3.76 16.94 -4.59
N ASN A 43 3.14 16.13 -5.45
CA ASN A 43 2.30 15.00 -5.02
C ASN A 43 3.10 13.69 -5.06
N ALA A 44 3.29 13.07 -3.90
CA ALA A 44 3.86 11.74 -3.76
C ALA A 44 2.72 10.72 -3.60
N GLU A 45 2.53 9.85 -4.58
CA GLU A 45 1.34 9.02 -4.77
C GLU A 45 1.65 7.53 -4.57
N MET A 46 0.68 6.83 -4.00
CA MET A 46 0.62 5.38 -3.93
C MET A 46 -0.61 4.93 -4.72
N ILE A 47 -0.40 4.12 -5.74
CA ILE A 47 -1.43 3.73 -6.70
C ILE A 47 -1.51 2.22 -6.76
N LEU A 48 -2.72 1.67 -6.69
CA LEU A 48 -3.02 0.29 -7.02
C LEU A 48 -4.03 0.26 -8.17
N ALA A 49 -3.78 -0.55 -9.20
CA ALA A 49 -4.65 -0.70 -10.35
C ALA A 49 -4.82 -2.20 -10.71
N VAL A 50 -5.92 -2.81 -10.25
CA VAL A 50 -6.13 -4.27 -10.26
C VAL A 50 -7.52 -4.64 -10.78
N THR A 51 -7.71 -5.90 -11.19
CA THR A 51 -9.02 -6.40 -11.62
C THR A 51 -9.90 -6.83 -10.46
N ASP A 52 -9.29 -7.20 -9.33
CA ASP A 52 -9.99 -7.59 -8.11
C ASP A 52 -10.45 -6.34 -7.33
N HIS A 53 -11.77 -6.19 -7.17
CA HIS A 53 -12.37 -5.07 -6.48
C HIS A 53 -12.16 -5.13 -4.96
N ASP A 54 -12.22 -6.32 -4.37
CA ASP A 54 -12.10 -6.49 -2.92
C ASP A 54 -10.66 -6.23 -2.48
N PHE A 55 -9.68 -6.62 -3.31
CA PHE A 55 -8.28 -6.26 -3.10
C PHE A 55 -8.07 -4.73 -3.12
N ALA A 56 -8.71 -4.04 -4.06
CA ALA A 56 -8.66 -2.58 -4.16
C ALA A 56 -9.32 -1.90 -2.94
N GLU A 57 -10.50 -2.35 -2.51
CA GLU A 57 -11.19 -1.83 -1.32
C GLU A 57 -10.39 -2.04 -0.04
N GLU A 58 -9.77 -3.22 0.14
CA GLU A 58 -8.96 -3.48 1.33
C GLU A 58 -7.69 -2.63 1.36
N PHE A 59 -7.03 -2.43 0.21
CA PHE A 59 -5.92 -1.48 0.11
C PHE A 59 -6.37 -0.06 0.44
N SER A 60 -7.52 0.37 -0.08
CA SER A 60 -8.11 1.68 0.19
C SER A 60 -8.35 1.91 1.68
N ARG A 61 -8.96 0.93 2.37
CA ARG A 61 -9.22 0.94 3.81
C ARG A 61 -7.93 1.01 4.62
N CYS A 62 -6.98 0.12 4.34
CA CYS A 62 -5.69 0.07 5.05
C CYS A 62 -4.91 1.38 4.88
N LEU A 63 -4.85 1.92 3.65
CA LEU A 63 -4.16 3.18 3.38
C LEU A 63 -4.78 4.36 4.12
N ALA A 64 -6.11 4.42 4.20
CA ALA A 64 -6.80 5.45 4.97
C ALA A 64 -6.49 5.38 6.47
N ILE A 65 -6.45 4.18 7.06
CA ILE A 65 -6.09 3.98 8.48
C ILE A 65 -4.64 4.41 8.74
N VAL A 66 -3.70 3.97 7.90
CA VAL A 66 -2.27 4.32 8.02
C VAL A 66 -2.05 5.83 7.96
N LEU A 67 -2.86 6.53 7.15
CA LEU A 67 -2.80 7.98 6.97
C LEU A 67 -3.76 8.76 7.88
N GLN A 68 -4.41 8.06 8.83
CA GLN A 68 -5.33 8.63 9.83
C GLN A 68 -6.45 9.47 9.22
N ARG A 69 -7.08 8.92 8.17
CA ARG A 69 -8.24 9.51 7.51
C ARG A 69 -9.54 8.96 8.10
N ASP A 70 -10.57 9.80 8.11
CA ASP A 70 -11.90 9.41 8.58
C ASP A 70 -12.61 8.45 7.61
N HIS A 71 -12.19 8.44 6.33
CA HIS A 71 -12.81 7.65 5.26
C HIS A 71 -11.76 7.02 4.36
N SER A 72 -12.09 5.82 3.87
CA SER A 72 -11.39 5.11 2.81
C SER A 72 -11.21 5.98 1.56
N TYR A 73 -10.18 5.68 0.77
CA TYR A 73 -10.00 6.28 -0.54
C TYR A 73 -11.11 5.81 -1.50
N THR A 74 -11.40 6.62 -2.51
CA THR A 74 -12.36 6.20 -3.54
C THR A 74 -11.73 5.13 -4.42
N VAL A 75 -12.38 3.96 -4.50
CA VAL A 75 -12.07 2.94 -5.52
C VAL A 75 -12.81 3.31 -6.81
N ARG A 76 -12.07 3.53 -7.90
CA ARG A 76 -12.64 4.02 -9.18
C ARG A 76 -12.43 3.00 -10.27
N TRP A 77 -13.47 2.73 -11.05
CA TRP A 77 -13.34 1.92 -12.26
C TRP A 77 -12.68 2.72 -13.39
N HIS A 78 -11.58 2.21 -13.93
CA HIS A 78 -10.89 2.78 -15.09
C HIS A 78 -11.21 1.98 -16.36
N ALA A 79 -12.30 2.34 -17.05
CA ALA A 79 -12.88 1.58 -18.16
C ALA A 79 -11.87 1.15 -19.25
N ILE A 80 -10.98 2.06 -19.68
CA ILE A 80 -10.00 1.76 -20.74
C ILE A 80 -8.99 0.68 -20.32
N LYS A 81 -8.64 0.63 -19.02
CA LYS A 81 -7.68 -0.34 -18.49
C LYS A 81 -8.35 -1.58 -17.90
N ASN A 82 -9.69 -1.58 -17.83
CA ASN A 82 -10.50 -2.63 -17.21
C ASN A 82 -10.03 -2.98 -15.79
N ARG A 83 -9.75 -1.96 -14.97
CA ARG A 83 -9.16 -2.10 -13.63
C ARG A 83 -9.81 -1.14 -12.64
N TRP A 84 -9.92 -1.58 -11.39
CA TRP A 84 -10.19 -0.77 -10.21
C TRP A 84 -8.92 -0.05 -9.77
N VAL A 85 -9.03 1.26 -9.56
CA VAL A 85 -7.90 2.13 -9.23
C VAL A 85 -8.13 2.79 -7.88
N VAL A 86 -7.12 2.70 -7.02
CA VAL A 86 -7.01 3.42 -5.75
C VAL A 86 -5.79 4.30 -5.82
N GLN A 87 -5.94 5.57 -5.46
CA GLN A 87 -4.86 6.55 -5.46
C GLN A 87 -4.91 7.34 -4.15
N GLY A 88 -3.87 7.18 -3.33
CA GLY A 88 -3.62 8.03 -2.18
C GLY A 88 -2.34 8.83 -2.36
N SER A 89 -2.20 9.92 -1.61
CA SER A 89 -0.99 10.75 -1.63
C SER A 89 -0.47 10.98 -0.22
N SER A 90 0.84 10.88 -0.01
CA SER A 90 1.49 11.20 1.26
C SER A 90 3.01 11.23 1.09
N VAL A 91 3.61 12.41 1.22
CA VAL A 91 5.08 12.58 1.14
C VAL A 91 5.79 11.78 2.24
N LEU A 92 5.21 11.75 3.44
CA LEU A 92 5.82 11.04 4.59
C LEU A 92 5.83 9.53 4.38
N LEU A 93 4.69 8.96 3.96
CA LEU A 93 4.59 7.52 3.72
C LEU A 93 5.41 7.12 2.49
N TYR A 94 5.36 7.91 1.41
CA TYR A 94 6.21 7.70 0.24
C TYR A 94 7.70 7.63 0.62
N ASN A 95 8.20 8.59 1.41
CA ASN A 95 9.61 8.62 1.84
C ASN A 95 10.02 7.41 2.69
N VAL A 96 9.05 6.73 3.31
CA VAL A 96 9.29 5.45 3.98
C VAL A 96 9.27 4.30 2.98
N LEU A 97 8.24 4.22 2.14
CA LEU A 97 8.04 3.11 1.20
C LEU A 97 9.02 3.12 0.01
N HIS A 98 9.66 4.26 -0.28
CA HIS A 98 10.66 4.38 -1.34
C HIS A 98 12.06 3.89 -0.92
N ARG A 99 12.23 3.47 0.34
CA ARG A 99 13.50 2.92 0.85
C ARG A 99 13.64 1.46 0.45
N ASP A 100 14.84 0.91 0.69
CA ASP A 100 15.09 -0.51 0.53
C ASP A 100 14.08 -1.34 1.36
N TRP A 101 13.46 -2.32 0.71
CA TRP A 101 12.38 -3.12 1.28
C TRP A 101 12.82 -3.93 2.51
N ARG A 102 14.10 -4.27 2.64
CA ARG A 102 14.63 -4.99 3.81
C ARG A 102 14.45 -4.18 5.09
N SER A 103 14.39 -2.85 4.97
CA SER A 103 14.11 -1.98 6.12
C SER A 103 12.68 -2.12 6.65
N PHE A 104 11.79 -2.77 5.88
CA PHE A 104 10.37 -2.96 6.24
C PHE A 104 10.13 -4.20 7.09
N LYS A 105 11.12 -5.10 7.20
CA LYS A 105 11.05 -6.31 8.03
C LYS A 105 10.61 -6.03 9.46
N LYS A 106 11.10 -4.93 10.06
CA LYS A 106 10.69 -4.49 11.41
C LYS A 106 9.19 -4.21 11.58
N TRP A 107 8.47 -3.91 10.49
CA TRP A 107 7.02 -3.72 10.49
C TRP A 107 6.28 -5.00 10.11
N ILE A 108 6.82 -5.77 9.16
CA ILE A 108 6.23 -7.02 8.67
C ILE A 108 6.31 -8.13 9.72
N GLU A 109 7.47 -8.30 10.36
CA GLU A 109 7.76 -9.35 11.34
C GLU A 109 7.43 -8.92 12.77
N HIS A 110 6.72 -7.79 12.95
CA HIS A 110 6.42 -7.26 14.28
C HIS A 110 5.54 -8.21 15.12
N CYS A 111 4.56 -8.84 14.49
CA CYS A 111 3.69 -9.85 15.08
C CYS A 111 2.99 -10.66 13.99
N ASP A 112 2.42 -11.81 14.36
CA ASP A 112 1.75 -12.73 13.41
C ASP A 112 0.67 -12.04 12.56
N LYS A 113 -0.05 -11.07 13.13
CA LYS A 113 -1.06 -10.30 12.39
C LYS A 113 -0.43 -9.42 11.31
N CYS A 114 0.71 -8.78 11.59
CA CYS A 114 1.43 -7.99 10.59
C CYS A 114 1.97 -8.90 9.48
N THR A 115 2.56 -10.03 9.84
CA THR A 115 3.10 -11.00 8.87
C THR A 115 1.99 -11.54 7.99
N ALA A 116 0.86 -11.96 8.58
CA ALA A 116 -0.31 -12.43 7.84
C ALA A 116 -0.89 -11.36 6.91
N SER A 117 -0.99 -10.10 7.37
CA SER A 117 -1.47 -8.99 6.54
C SER A 117 -0.55 -8.66 5.38
N TYR A 118 0.77 -8.69 5.58
CA TYR A 118 1.74 -8.54 4.51
C TYR A 118 1.61 -9.67 3.48
N LEU A 119 1.61 -10.93 3.94
CA LEU A 119 1.51 -12.09 3.05
C LEU A 119 0.21 -12.05 2.26
N LYS A 120 -0.93 -11.78 2.92
CA LYS A 120 -2.22 -11.62 2.25
C LYS A 120 -2.14 -10.63 1.10
N ALA A 121 -1.69 -9.40 1.37
CA ALA A 121 -1.57 -8.37 0.33
C ALA A 121 -0.61 -8.76 -0.81
N PHE A 122 0.50 -9.41 -0.47
CA PHE A 122 1.49 -9.86 -1.45
C PHE A 122 0.93 -10.96 -2.36
N TYR A 123 0.23 -11.95 -1.80
CA TYR A 123 -0.43 -13.01 -2.56
C TYR A 123 -1.65 -12.51 -3.34
N ASP A 124 -2.40 -11.53 -2.84
CA ASP A 124 -3.54 -10.95 -3.57
C ASP A 124 -3.06 -10.17 -4.82
N GLY A 125 -1.86 -9.60 -4.80
CA GLY A 125 -1.25 -8.92 -5.96
C GLY A 125 -0.51 -9.86 -6.91
N GLU A 126 0.39 -10.70 -6.39
CA GLU A 126 1.34 -11.48 -7.20
C GLU A 126 0.94 -12.95 -7.36
N GLY A 127 -0.11 -13.38 -6.67
CA GLY A 127 -0.57 -14.75 -6.61
C GLY A 127 -1.42 -15.13 -7.82
N CYS A 128 -1.24 -16.37 -8.26
CA CYS A 128 -2.12 -17.05 -9.19
C CYS A 128 -2.53 -18.40 -8.60
N VAL A 129 -3.83 -18.66 -8.57
CA VAL A 129 -4.40 -19.93 -8.11
C VAL A 129 -4.78 -20.77 -9.33
N SER A 130 -4.17 -21.95 -9.43
CA SER A 130 -4.52 -22.94 -10.45
C SER A 130 -4.76 -24.30 -9.79
N GLY A 131 -6.04 -24.69 -9.71
CA GLY A 131 -6.47 -25.89 -8.99
C GLY A 131 -6.15 -25.79 -7.50
N ARG A 132 -5.25 -26.66 -7.01
CA ARG A 132 -4.79 -26.68 -5.60
C ARG A 132 -3.42 -26.01 -5.40
N ARG A 133 -2.90 -25.30 -6.41
CA ARG A 133 -1.58 -24.68 -6.37
C ARG A 133 -1.75 -23.17 -6.29
N LEU A 134 -1.16 -22.58 -5.27
CA LEU A 134 -0.90 -21.14 -5.18
C LEU A 134 0.54 -20.92 -5.66
N THR A 135 0.69 -20.14 -6.72
CA THR A 135 1.99 -19.73 -7.26
C THR A 135 2.12 -18.23 -7.18
N VAL A 136 3.33 -17.74 -6.88
CA VAL A 136 3.67 -16.31 -6.89
C VAL A 136 4.83 -16.10 -7.84
N ALA A 137 4.76 -15.04 -8.62
CA ALA A 137 5.85 -14.59 -9.46
C ALA A 137 6.17 -13.13 -9.09
N ASN A 138 7.44 -12.75 -9.05
CA ASN A 138 7.88 -11.36 -8.91
C ASN A 138 9.29 -11.28 -9.50
N THR A 139 9.68 -10.12 -10.03
CA THR A 139 10.99 -9.91 -10.64
C THR A 139 12.12 -9.81 -9.61
N ASP A 140 11.81 -9.42 -8.37
CA ASP A 140 12.74 -9.46 -7.24
C ASP A 140 12.76 -10.87 -6.59
N ARG A 141 13.81 -11.62 -6.91
CA ARG A 141 14.03 -12.97 -6.38
C ARG A 141 14.24 -12.97 -4.86
N GLU A 142 14.88 -11.96 -4.30
CA GLU A 142 15.14 -11.91 -2.85
C GLU A 142 13.86 -11.66 -2.07
N LEU A 143 12.96 -10.84 -2.62
CA LEU A 143 11.62 -10.63 -2.07
C LEU A 143 10.80 -11.94 -2.06
N LEU A 144 10.84 -12.72 -3.14
CA LEU A 144 10.17 -14.03 -3.19
C LEU A 144 10.71 -15.01 -2.14
N LEU A 145 12.04 -15.08 -2.00
CA LEU A 145 12.68 -15.93 -1.00
C LEU A 145 12.33 -15.48 0.42
N TYR A 146 12.25 -14.16 0.64
CA TYR A 146 11.83 -13.60 1.90
C TYR A 146 10.38 -13.95 2.23
N ALA A 147 9.43 -13.70 1.32
CA ALA A 147 8.02 -14.05 1.52
C ALA A 147 7.85 -15.54 1.85
N LYS A 148 8.59 -16.42 1.15
CA LYS A 148 8.61 -17.86 1.45
C LYS A 148 9.17 -18.19 2.83
N SER A 149 10.12 -17.41 3.34
CA SER A 149 10.78 -17.70 4.63
C SER A 149 9.94 -17.33 5.85
N ILE A 150 8.92 -16.48 5.68
CA ILE A 150 8.03 -16.02 6.74
C ILE A 150 6.60 -16.57 6.59
N CYS A 151 6.40 -17.50 5.65
CA CYS A 151 5.13 -18.17 5.35
C CYS A 151 5.05 -19.55 6.00
#